data_AF-A0A519TSV1-F1
#
_entry.id   AF-A0A519TSV1-F1
#
_cell.length_a   1.000
_cell.length_b   1.000
_cell.length_c   1.000
_cell.angle_alpha   90.00
_cell.angle_beta   90.00
_cell.angle_gamma   90.00
#
_symmetry.space_group_name_H-M   'P 1'
#
loop_
_entity.id
_entity.type
_entity.pdbx_description
1 polymer ?
#
loop_
_entity_poly.entity_id
_entity_poly.type
_entity_poly.pdbx_seq_one_letter_code
_entity_poly.pdbx_strand_id
1 'polypeptide(L)'
;MPINCIAVDDEPLALTLLCTFIEQTPFLKLVGRYGSGVEALQGLHELTEKVEVAFLDIQMQELTGLELARVLSQAGSPPRIIFTTAFPQYALESYKVDALDYLVKPFNYEEFLRAANKAKAYAELAASSHAEPAPPPAPEEDHIFLKVEYQLIRVTLNDILYIEGLKDYVKVHLKSTPRALLSL
;
A
#
# COMPACT_ATOMS: atom_id res chain seq x y z
N MET A 1 1.60 -10.98 -9.55
CA MET A 1 0.39 -11.84 -9.51
C MET A 1 -0.83 -10.94 -9.54
N PRO A 2 -1.99 -11.38 -10.06
CA PRO A 2 -3.22 -10.59 -9.96
C PRO A 2 -3.64 -10.45 -8.50
N ILE A 3 -4.29 -9.35 -8.17
CA ILE A 3 -4.77 -9.04 -6.81
C ILE A 3 -6.14 -9.70 -6.64
N ASN A 4 -6.21 -10.64 -5.70
CA ASN A 4 -7.46 -11.35 -5.42
C ASN A 4 -8.45 -10.43 -4.71
N CYS A 5 -9.66 -10.32 -5.25
CA CYS A 5 -10.67 -9.43 -4.73
C CYS A 5 -12.08 -10.03 -4.70
N ILE A 6 -12.91 -9.50 -3.81
CA ILE A 6 -14.33 -9.82 -3.72
C ILE A 6 -15.18 -8.58 -3.99
N ALA A 7 -16.41 -8.81 -4.46
CA ALA A 7 -17.44 -7.80 -4.62
C ALA A 7 -18.65 -8.17 -3.75
N VAL A 8 -19.12 -7.21 -2.94
CA VAL A 8 -20.28 -7.38 -2.06
C VAL A 8 -21.22 -6.19 -2.23
N ASP A 9 -22.43 -6.45 -2.68
CA ASP A 9 -23.45 -5.42 -2.92
C ASP A 9 -24.81 -6.12 -3.00
N ASP A 10 -25.79 -5.66 -2.21
CA ASP A 10 -27.13 -6.27 -2.16
C ASP A 10 -28.04 -5.85 -3.32
N GLU A 11 -27.62 -4.85 -4.09
CA GLU A 11 -28.26 -4.45 -5.34
C GLU A 11 -27.70 -5.27 -6.52
N PRO A 12 -28.48 -6.18 -7.15
CA PRO A 12 -27.95 -7.10 -8.17
C PRO A 12 -27.34 -6.41 -9.39
N LEU A 13 -27.87 -5.23 -9.77
CA LEU A 13 -27.36 -4.44 -10.90
C LEU A 13 -26.02 -3.79 -10.55
N ALA A 14 -25.90 -3.20 -9.36
CA ALA A 14 -24.65 -2.60 -8.89
C ALA A 14 -23.56 -3.67 -8.73
N LEU A 15 -23.90 -4.82 -8.14
CA LEU A 15 -22.99 -5.96 -8.02
C LEU A 15 -22.48 -6.43 -9.40
N THR A 16 -23.39 -6.55 -10.38
CA THR A 16 -23.03 -6.96 -11.75
C THR A 16 -22.11 -5.95 -12.42
N LEU A 17 -22.40 -4.65 -12.27
CA LEU A 17 -21.56 -3.59 -12.81
C LEU A 17 -20.16 -3.62 -12.19
N LEU A 18 -20.08 -3.78 -10.87
CA LEU A 18 -18.82 -3.86 -10.12
C LEU A 18 -17.99 -5.07 -10.56
N CYS A 19 -18.60 -6.25 -10.68
CA CYS A 19 -17.93 -7.44 -11.23
C CYS A 19 -17.42 -7.20 -12.66
N THR A 20 -18.22 -6.55 -13.50
CA THR A 20 -17.82 -6.22 -14.88
C THR A 20 -16.58 -5.33 -14.90
N PHE A 21 -16.52 -4.31 -14.03
CA PHE A 21 -15.34 -3.44 -13.94
C PHE A 21 -14.11 -4.17 -13.39
N ILE A 22 -14.28 -5.08 -12.44
CA ILE A 22 -13.21 -5.95 -11.94
C ILE A 22 -12.65 -6.82 -13.07
N GLU A 23 -13.52 -7.49 -13.84
CA GLU A 23 -13.13 -8.35 -14.96
C GLU A 23 -12.45 -7.58 -16.11
N GLN A 24 -12.82 -6.31 -16.32
CA GLN A 24 -12.16 -5.41 -17.27
C GLN A 24 -10.78 -4.94 -16.81
N THR A 25 -10.41 -5.18 -15.55
CA THR A 25 -9.17 -4.68 -14.94
C THR A 25 -8.13 -5.80 -14.81
N PRO A 26 -7.08 -5.85 -15.67
CA PRO A 26 -6.24 -7.05 -15.80
C PRO A 26 -5.43 -7.44 -14.57
N PHE A 27 -5.20 -6.51 -13.63
CA PHE A 27 -4.45 -6.77 -12.41
C PHE A 27 -5.32 -7.20 -11.23
N LEU A 28 -6.65 -7.29 -11.41
CA LEU A 28 -7.58 -7.81 -10.42
C LEU A 28 -8.03 -9.21 -10.82
N LYS A 29 -8.32 -10.06 -9.82
CA LYS A 29 -8.98 -11.35 -10.00
C LYS A 29 -10.18 -11.42 -9.07
N LEU A 30 -11.38 -11.55 -9.62
CA LEU A 30 -12.59 -11.76 -8.82
C LEU A 30 -12.60 -13.19 -8.29
N VAL A 31 -12.52 -13.37 -6.97
CA VAL A 31 -12.56 -14.69 -6.31
C VAL A 31 -13.87 -14.94 -5.57
N GLY A 32 -14.71 -13.91 -5.38
CA GLY A 32 -16.00 -14.03 -4.73
C GLY A 32 -16.94 -12.88 -5.08
N ARG A 33 -18.22 -13.21 -5.25
CA ARG A 33 -19.30 -12.27 -5.51
C ARG A 33 -20.44 -12.61 -4.55
N TYR A 34 -20.90 -11.63 -3.79
CA TYR A 34 -21.88 -11.85 -2.73
C TYR A 34 -22.96 -10.76 -2.75
N GLY A 35 -24.20 -11.15 -2.52
CA GLY A 35 -25.37 -10.26 -2.46
C GLY A 35 -25.71 -9.77 -1.06
N SER A 36 -24.91 -10.09 -0.05
CA SER A 36 -25.08 -9.56 1.32
C SER A 36 -23.79 -9.68 2.11
N GLY A 37 -23.69 -8.90 3.20
CA GLY A 37 -22.55 -9.03 4.11
C GLY A 37 -22.49 -10.38 4.81
N VAL A 38 -23.64 -11.00 5.09
CA VAL A 38 -23.72 -12.33 5.72
C VAL A 38 -23.20 -13.42 4.78
N GLU A 39 -23.63 -13.39 3.52
CA GLU A 39 -23.15 -14.31 2.48
C GLU A 39 -21.64 -14.15 2.25
N ALA A 40 -21.13 -12.92 2.27
CA ALA A 40 -19.71 -12.65 2.13
C ALA A 40 -18.88 -13.28 3.27
N LEU A 41 -19.33 -13.19 4.52
CA LEU A 41 -18.63 -13.83 5.66
C LEU A 41 -18.60 -15.35 5.53
N GLN A 42 -19.72 -15.95 5.12
CA GLN A 42 -19.80 -17.40 4.92
C GLN A 42 -18.86 -17.84 3.79
N GLY A 43 -18.93 -17.18 2.64
CA GLY A 43 -18.11 -17.49 1.48
C GLY A 43 -16.61 -17.27 1.74
N LEU A 44 -16.23 -16.24 2.50
CA LEU A 44 -14.84 -15.99 2.86
C LEU A 44 -14.21 -17.11 3.69
N HIS A 45 -14.99 -17.79 4.55
CA HIS A 45 -14.50 -18.96 5.29
C HIS A 45 -14.27 -20.18 4.39
N GLU A 46 -14.99 -20.28 3.28
CA GLU A 46 -14.88 -21.39 2.32
C GLU A 46 -13.78 -21.17 1.28
N LEU A 47 -13.35 -19.92 1.09
CA LEU A 47 -12.31 -19.57 0.12
C LEU A 47 -10.93 -20.07 0.55
N THR A 48 -10.30 -20.84 -0.34
CA THR A 48 -8.90 -21.25 -0.19
C THR A 48 -7.93 -20.12 -0.57
N GLU A 49 -8.37 -19.20 -1.42
CA GLU A 49 -7.55 -18.09 -1.90
C GLU A 49 -7.59 -16.91 -0.92
N LYS A 50 -6.44 -16.33 -0.64
CA LYS A 50 -6.36 -15.11 0.17
C LYS A 50 -7.02 -13.95 -0.60
N VAL A 51 -7.93 -13.24 0.07
CA VAL A 51 -8.52 -12.00 -0.44
C VAL A 51 -7.66 -10.82 -0.01
N GLU A 52 -7.26 -10.01 -0.97
CA GLU A 52 -6.38 -8.85 -0.76
C GLU A 52 -7.16 -7.53 -0.79
N VAL A 53 -8.27 -7.49 -1.55
CA VAL A 53 -9.12 -6.30 -1.67
C VAL A 53 -10.60 -6.71 -1.59
N ALA A 54 -11.40 -5.96 -0.85
CA ALA A 54 -12.84 -6.14 -0.81
C ALA A 54 -13.53 -4.84 -1.25
N PHE A 55 -14.35 -4.95 -2.29
CA PHE A 55 -15.26 -3.89 -2.71
C PHE A 55 -16.60 -4.11 -2.02
N LEU A 56 -17.00 -3.21 -1.12
CA LEU A 56 -18.15 -3.40 -0.24
C LEU A 56 -19.15 -2.27 -0.38
N ASP A 57 -20.42 -2.60 -0.64
CA ASP A 57 -21.49 -1.63 -0.42
C ASP A 57 -21.66 -1.34 1.07
N ILE A 58 -21.88 -0.08 1.44
CA ILE A 58 -22.08 0.28 2.85
C ILE A 58 -23.48 -0.11 3.35
N GLN A 59 -24.52 0.17 2.57
CA GLN A 59 -25.90 -0.02 2.99
C GLN A 59 -26.44 -1.32 2.44
N MET A 60 -26.18 -2.40 3.17
CA MET A 60 -26.74 -3.71 2.87
C MET A 60 -27.72 -4.15 3.94
N GLN A 61 -28.68 -4.99 3.55
CA GLN A 61 -29.57 -5.65 4.50
C GLN A 61 -28.77 -6.59 5.44
N GLU A 62 -29.22 -6.69 6.69
CA GLU A 62 -28.71 -7.56 7.76
C GLU A 62 -27.34 -7.19 8.34
N LEU A 63 -26.31 -7.04 7.50
CA LEU A 63 -24.96 -6.67 7.89
C LEU A 63 -24.44 -5.57 6.96
N THR A 64 -24.18 -4.39 7.52
CA THR A 64 -23.67 -3.25 6.74
C THR A 64 -22.23 -3.49 6.29
N GLY A 65 -21.80 -2.83 5.20
CA GLY A 65 -20.42 -2.91 4.73
C GLY A 65 -19.41 -2.41 5.77
N LEU A 66 -19.79 -1.42 6.59
CA LEU A 66 -18.95 -0.93 7.68
C LEU A 66 -18.78 -1.96 8.79
N GLU A 67 -19.84 -2.68 9.16
CA GLU A 67 -19.76 -3.77 10.14
C GLU A 67 -18.94 -4.94 9.59
N LEU A 68 -19.17 -5.32 8.33
CA LEU A 68 -18.38 -6.33 7.64
C LEU A 68 -16.89 -5.95 7.62
N ALA A 69 -16.55 -4.72 7.23
CA ALA A 69 -15.17 -4.24 7.23
C ALA A 69 -14.50 -4.33 8.61
N ARG A 70 -15.23 -4.03 9.69
CA ARG A 70 -14.70 -4.21 11.07
C ARG A 70 -14.41 -5.66 11.37
N VAL A 71 -15.28 -6.60 11.00
CA VAL A 71 -15.04 -8.04 11.18
C VAL A 71 -13.81 -8.48 10.39
N LEU A 72 -13.72 -8.08 9.12
CA LEU A 72 -12.58 -8.42 8.25
C LEU A 72 -11.25 -7.85 8.75
N SER A 73 -11.27 -6.66 9.37
CA SER A 73 -10.07 -6.04 9.94
C SER A 73 -9.42 -6.85 11.07
N GLN A 74 -10.19 -7.73 11.72
CA GLN A 74 -9.71 -8.60 12.80
C GLN A 74 -9.08 -9.90 12.31
N ALA A 75 -9.17 -10.19 11.00
CA ALA A 75 -8.53 -11.37 10.41
C ALA A 75 -7.00 -11.24 10.45
N GLY A 76 -6.28 -12.37 10.53
CA GLY A 76 -4.81 -12.38 10.59
C GLY A 76 -4.14 -11.77 9.35
N SER A 77 -4.83 -11.76 8.20
CA SER A 77 -4.40 -11.02 7.01
C SER A 77 -5.61 -10.31 6.40
N PRO A 78 -5.93 -9.09 6.86
CA PRO A 78 -7.17 -8.42 6.49
C PRO A 78 -7.09 -7.88 5.06
N PRO A 79 -8.17 -8.02 4.26
CA PRO A 79 -8.23 -7.37 2.95
C PRO A 79 -8.30 -5.86 3.09
N ARG A 80 -7.81 -5.14 2.08
CA ARG A 80 -7.99 -3.70 1.97
C ARG A 80 -9.40 -3.39 1.48
N ILE A 81 -10.04 -2.43 2.12
CA ILE A 81 -11.44 -2.13 1.86
C ILE A 81 -11.56 -0.94 0.90
N ILE A 82 -12.34 -1.10 -0.15
CA ILE A 82 -12.84 0.00 -0.99
C ILE A 82 -14.35 -0.01 -0.86
N PHE A 83 -14.94 1.08 -0.39
CA PHE A 83 -16.38 1.16 -0.26
C PHE A 83 -17.05 1.62 -1.55
N THR A 84 -18.23 1.09 -1.81
CA THR A 84 -19.22 1.62 -2.75
C THR A 84 -20.44 2.06 -1.95
N THR A 85 -21.15 3.12 -2.35
CA THR A 85 -22.43 3.47 -1.71
C THR A 85 -23.15 4.60 -2.45
N ALA A 86 -24.47 4.68 -2.34
CA ALA A 86 -25.27 5.81 -2.82
C ALA A 86 -25.23 7.05 -1.90
N PHE A 87 -24.52 7.00 -0.77
CA PHE A 87 -24.66 7.96 0.32
C PHE A 87 -23.32 8.60 0.73
N PRO A 88 -22.98 9.78 0.17
CA PRO A 88 -21.69 10.46 0.38
C PRO A 88 -21.33 10.72 1.85
N GLN A 89 -22.33 10.84 2.73
CA GLN A 89 -22.12 11.15 4.15
C GLN A 89 -21.30 10.08 4.89
N TYR A 90 -21.22 8.86 4.37
CA TYR A 90 -20.43 7.78 4.99
C TYR A 90 -18.92 7.90 4.74
N ALA A 91 -18.47 8.84 3.91
CA ALA A 91 -17.04 9.06 3.65
C ALA A 91 -16.23 9.40 4.92
N LEU A 92 -16.85 10.00 5.94
CA LEU A 92 -16.19 10.22 7.24
C LEU A 92 -16.08 8.94 8.08
N GLU A 93 -17.04 8.03 7.95
CA GLU A 93 -17.06 6.78 8.71
C GLU A 93 -16.10 5.74 8.12
N SER A 94 -15.84 5.78 6.82
CA SER A 94 -14.85 4.91 6.17
C SER A 94 -13.42 5.16 6.67
N TYR A 95 -13.11 6.34 7.18
CA TYR A 95 -11.82 6.59 7.86
C TYR A 95 -11.66 5.78 9.15
N LYS A 96 -12.75 5.40 9.83
CA LYS A 96 -12.68 4.65 11.08
C LYS A 96 -12.25 3.18 10.88
N VAL A 97 -12.23 2.71 9.64
CA VAL A 97 -11.89 1.34 9.27
C VAL A 97 -10.72 1.27 8.28
N ASP A 98 -9.92 2.35 8.19
CA ASP A 98 -8.75 2.46 7.31
C ASP A 98 -9.03 2.03 5.86
N ALA A 99 -10.19 2.43 5.33
CA ALA A 99 -10.54 2.19 3.94
C ALA A 99 -9.53 2.85 3.00
N LEU A 100 -9.19 2.15 1.92
CA LEU A 100 -8.22 2.60 0.94
C LEU A 100 -8.81 3.65 -0.02
N ASP A 101 -10.08 3.47 -0.38
CA ASP A 101 -10.82 4.43 -1.17
C ASP A 101 -12.33 4.26 -0.96
N TYR A 102 -13.08 5.17 -1.56
CA TYR A 102 -14.52 5.20 -1.46
C TYR A 102 -15.14 5.73 -2.77
N LEU A 103 -16.15 5.03 -3.28
CA LEU A 103 -16.83 5.28 -4.55
C LEU A 103 -18.30 5.63 -4.29
N VAL A 104 -18.70 6.84 -4.66
CA VAL A 104 -20.10 7.27 -4.59
C VAL A 104 -20.84 6.78 -5.83
N LYS A 105 -21.95 6.06 -5.67
CA LYS A 105 -22.85 5.66 -6.74
C LYS A 105 -23.66 6.88 -7.23
N PRO A 106 -23.86 7.05 -8.54
CA PRO A 106 -23.27 6.26 -9.62
C PRO A 106 -21.80 6.65 -9.86
N PHE A 107 -20.92 5.66 -10.00
CA PHE A 107 -19.53 5.85 -10.42
C PHE A 107 -19.28 5.18 -11.77
N ASN A 108 -18.37 5.74 -12.55
CA ASN A 108 -17.96 5.19 -13.84
C ASN A 108 -16.70 4.32 -13.72
N TYR A 109 -16.28 3.71 -14.84
CA TYR A 109 -15.09 2.86 -14.87
C TYR A 109 -13.80 3.62 -14.53
N GLU A 110 -13.67 4.89 -14.91
CA GLU A 110 -12.48 5.70 -14.61
C GLU A 110 -12.32 5.91 -13.10
N GLU A 111 -13.43 6.20 -12.41
CA GLU A 111 -13.45 6.36 -10.95
C GLU A 111 -13.13 5.04 -10.24
N PHE A 112 -13.72 3.94 -10.70
CA PHE A 112 -13.39 2.58 -10.23
C PHE A 112 -11.90 2.27 -10.44
N LEU A 113 -11.37 2.51 -11.64
CA LEU A 113 -9.99 2.21 -11.99
C LEU A 113 -9.01 3.04 -11.15
N ARG A 114 -9.35 4.28 -10.81
CA ARG A 114 -8.56 5.11 -9.88
C ARG A 114 -8.47 4.44 -8.50
N ALA A 115 -9.59 3.96 -7.96
CA ALA A 115 -9.61 3.24 -6.68
C ALA A 115 -8.84 1.91 -6.75
N ALA A 116 -9.03 1.14 -7.83
CA ALA A 116 -8.30 -0.11 -8.08
C ALA A 116 -6.78 0.12 -8.18
N ASN A 117 -6.33 1.22 -8.80
CA ASN A 117 -4.91 1.56 -8.86
C ASN A 117 -4.32 1.90 -7.48
N LYS A 118 -5.10 2.49 -6.57
CA LYS A 118 -4.65 2.64 -5.17
C LYS A 118 -4.44 1.28 -4.52
N ALA A 119 -5.33 0.31 -4.77
CA ALA A 119 -5.16 -1.06 -4.28
C ALA A 119 -3.91 -1.73 -4.84
N LYS A 120 -3.64 -1.52 -6.13
CA LYS A 120 -2.40 -1.97 -6.76
C LYS A 120 -1.16 -1.39 -6.11
N ALA A 121 -1.10 -0.06 -5.97
CA ALA A 121 0.03 0.61 -5.33
C ALA A 121 0.24 0.13 -3.88
N TYR A 122 -0.85 -0.06 -3.14
CA TYR A 122 -0.81 -0.59 -1.78
C TYR A 122 -0.23 -2.01 -1.74
N ALA A 123 -0.69 -2.90 -2.63
CA ALA A 123 -0.19 -4.27 -2.73
C ALA A 123 1.30 -4.30 -3.12
N GLU A 124 1.73 -3.45 -4.04
CA GLU A 124 3.14 -3.31 -4.44
C GLU A 124 4.03 -2.85 -3.29
N LEU A 125 3.58 -1.86 -2.49
CA LEU A 125 4.28 -1.40 -1.29
C LEU A 125 4.37 -2.51 -0.23
N ALA A 126 3.27 -3.23 0.02
CA ALA A 126 3.22 -4.33 0.99
C ALA A 126 4.12 -5.50 0.55
N ALA A 127 4.15 -5.82 -0.74
CA ALA A 127 5.03 -6.82 -1.33
C ALA A 127 6.50 -6.39 -1.30
N SER A 128 6.80 -5.11 -1.49
CA SER A 128 8.16 -4.57 -1.36
C SER A 128 8.66 -4.61 0.08
N SER A 129 7.74 -4.58 1.06
CA SER A 129 8.03 -4.75 2.49
C SER A 129 8.28 -6.22 2.88
N HIS A 130 7.84 -7.16 2.05
CA HIS A 130 7.97 -8.62 2.20
C HIS A 130 8.83 -9.25 1.09
N ALA A 131 9.48 -8.45 0.26
CA ALA A 131 10.59 -8.94 -0.54
C ALA A 131 11.57 -9.56 0.46
N GLU A 132 12.08 -10.74 0.14
CA GLU A 132 13.26 -11.29 0.81
C GLU A 132 14.20 -10.13 1.13
N PRO A 133 14.81 -10.08 2.33
CA PRO A 133 15.83 -9.07 2.58
C PRO A 133 16.72 -9.10 1.35
N ALA A 134 16.81 -7.97 0.64
CA ALA A 134 17.81 -7.81 -0.40
C ALA A 134 19.08 -8.45 0.18
N PRO A 135 19.82 -9.28 -0.59
CA PRO A 135 21.06 -9.88 -0.09
C PRO A 135 21.76 -8.78 0.67
N PRO A 136 22.04 -9.00 1.99
CA PRO A 136 22.19 -7.94 2.99
C PRO A 136 22.90 -6.78 2.31
N PRO A 137 22.33 -5.55 2.30
CA PRO A 137 22.96 -4.44 1.60
C PRO A 137 24.42 -4.52 1.93
N ALA A 138 25.25 -4.72 0.89
CA ALA A 138 26.68 -4.96 1.08
C ALA A 138 27.13 -4.01 2.17
N PRO A 139 27.68 -4.56 3.27
CA PRO A 139 27.57 -4.02 4.63
C PRO A 139 27.49 -2.51 4.56
N GLU A 140 26.32 -1.92 4.89
CA GLU A 140 26.08 -0.48 4.76
C GLU A 140 27.37 0.22 5.12
N GLU A 141 28.08 0.70 4.09
CA GLU A 141 29.39 1.25 4.34
C GLU A 141 29.14 2.45 5.24
N ASP A 142 29.59 2.35 6.49
CA ASP A 142 29.46 3.43 7.45
C ASP A 142 29.95 4.67 6.75
N HIS A 143 29.09 5.69 6.63
CA HIS A 143 29.39 6.88 5.86
C HIS A 143 29.05 8.11 6.68
N ILE A 144 29.84 9.15 6.46
CA ILE A 144 29.64 10.47 7.04
C ILE A 144 29.42 11.47 5.92
N PHE A 145 28.68 12.54 6.22
CA PHE A 145 28.51 13.65 5.30
C PHE A 145 29.43 14.79 5.73
N LEU A 146 30.38 15.15 4.86
CA LEU A 146 31.27 16.28 5.06
C LEU A 146 30.76 17.47 4.25
N LYS A 147 30.71 18.64 4.89
CA LYS A 147 30.39 19.89 4.20
C LYS A 147 31.70 20.47 3.67
N VAL A 148 31.99 20.21 2.40
CA VAL A 148 33.18 20.74 1.72
C VAL A 148 32.74 21.92 0.88
N GLU A 149 33.23 23.11 1.24
CA GLU A 149 32.76 24.40 0.70
C GLU A 149 31.24 24.59 0.85
N TYR A 150 30.48 24.43 -0.24
CA TYR A 150 29.01 24.56 -0.30
C TYR A 150 28.30 23.25 -0.65
N GLN A 151 29.03 22.14 -0.71
CA GLN A 151 28.48 20.83 -1.08
C GLN A 151 28.55 19.85 0.08
N LEU A 152 27.49 19.06 0.21
CA LEU A 152 27.46 17.94 1.14
C LEU A 152 28.00 16.70 0.41
N ILE A 153 29.20 16.26 0.78
CA ILE A 153 29.86 15.10 0.17
C ILE A 153 29.68 13.90 1.10
N ARG A 154 29.12 12.81 0.57
CA ARG A 154 29.06 11.52 1.26
C ARG A 154 30.43 10.84 1.18
N VAL A 155 30.99 10.47 2.32
CA VAL A 155 32.30 9.81 2.43
C VAL A 155 32.15 8.50 3.20
N THR A 156 32.59 7.39 2.60
CA THR A 156 32.69 6.10 3.26
C THR A 156 33.79 6.12 4.32
N LEU A 157 33.51 5.68 5.56
CA LEU A 157 34.47 5.59 6.66
C LEU A 157 35.65 4.67 6.32
N ASN A 158 35.40 3.55 5.63
CA ASN A 158 36.47 2.66 5.16
C ASN A 158 37.43 3.32 4.16
N ASP A 159 37.03 4.43 3.52
CA ASP A 159 37.88 5.19 2.62
C ASP A 159 38.74 6.23 3.38
N ILE A 160 38.43 6.54 4.64
CA ILE A 160 39.20 7.51 5.43
C ILE A 160 40.50 6.86 5.92
N LEU A 161 41.63 7.47 5.59
CA LEU A 161 42.95 7.09 6.10
C LEU A 161 43.19 7.66 7.50
N TYR A 162 42.97 8.97 7.64
CA TYR A 162 43.06 9.70 8.88
C TYR A 162 42.39 11.07 8.73
N ILE A 163 42.14 11.70 9.87
CA ILE A 163 41.55 13.02 9.98
C ILE A 163 42.55 13.93 10.72
N GLU A 164 42.85 15.08 10.14
CA GLU A 164 43.75 16.10 10.71
C GLU A 164 42.94 17.33 11.12
N GLY A 165 43.10 17.77 12.37
CA GLY A 165 42.49 19.01 12.86
C GLY A 165 43.35 20.23 12.53
N LEU A 166 42.76 21.25 11.91
CA LEU A 166 43.39 22.50 11.49
C LEU A 166 42.62 23.70 12.05
N LYS A 167 42.81 23.97 13.36
CA LYS A 167 42.07 25.00 14.11
C LYS A 167 40.55 24.83 13.93
N ASP A 168 39.95 25.68 13.09
CA ASP A 168 38.51 25.75 12.83
C ASP A 168 38.06 24.82 11.69
N TYR A 169 39.00 24.07 11.08
CA TYR A 169 38.73 23.15 9.97
C TYR A 169 39.20 21.73 10.30
N VAL A 170 38.61 20.78 9.59
CA VAL A 170 38.97 19.38 9.61
C VAL A 170 39.35 18.95 8.20
N LYS A 171 40.52 18.34 8.06
CA LYS A 171 41.02 17.80 6.79
C LYS A 171 40.94 16.28 6.81
N VAL A 172 40.18 15.73 5.87
CA VAL A 172 39.91 14.29 5.78
C VAL A 172 40.68 13.72 4.59
N HIS A 173 41.58 12.78 4.87
CA HIS A 173 42.40 12.12 3.86
C HIS A 173 41.76 10.79 3.46
N LEU A 174 41.56 10.57 2.15
CA LEU A 174 40.90 9.37 1.61
C LEU A 174 41.88 8.41 0.92
N LYS A 175 41.57 7.11 0.83
CA LYS A 175 42.35 6.11 0.09
C LYS A 175 42.13 6.26 -1.41
N SER A 176 40.91 6.58 -1.82
CA SER A 176 40.47 6.68 -3.21
C SER A 176 41.05 7.86 -3.98
N THR A 177 41.48 8.93 -3.29
CA THR A 177 41.92 10.17 -3.92
C THR A 177 43.07 10.83 -3.15
N PRO A 178 44.13 11.31 -3.82
CA PRO A 178 45.26 11.97 -3.17
C PRO A 178 44.94 13.39 -2.64
N ARG A 179 43.82 13.98 -3.04
CA ARG A 179 43.34 15.28 -2.54
C ARG A 179 42.49 15.08 -1.30
N ALA A 180 42.88 15.72 -0.20
CA ALA A 180 42.10 15.71 1.03
C ALA A 180 40.88 16.63 0.93
N LEU A 181 39.79 16.25 1.60
CA LEU A 181 38.59 17.05 1.75
C LEU A 181 38.73 17.99 2.95
N LEU A 182 38.27 19.23 2.82
CA LEU A 182 38.30 20.23 3.90
C LEU A 182 36.86 20.54 4.34
N SER A 183 36.51 20.18 5.56
CA SER A 183 35.25 20.57 6.21
C SER A 183 35.51 21.64 7.25
N LEU A 184 34.58 22.60 7.37
CA LEU A 184 34.45 23.42 8.57
C LEU A 184 33.87 22.57 9.72
#